data_AF-A0A1B8GUE7-F1
#
_entry.id   AF-A0A1B8GUE7-F1
#
_cell.length_a   1.000
_cell.length_b   1.000
_cell.length_c   1.000
_cell.angle_alpha   90.00
_cell.angle_beta   90.00
_cell.angle_gamma   90.00
#
_symmetry.space_group_name_H-M   'P 1'
#
loop_
_entity.id
_entity.type
_entity.pdbx_description
1 polymer ?
#
loop_
_entity_poly.entity_id
_entity_poly.type
_entity_poly.pdbx_seq_one_letter_code
_entity_poly.pdbx_strand_id
1 'polypeptide(L)'
;MHATKSQPEKIVEIIDKHRPDLSEFEDIYKDFHKHPELGTKEERTAGIIAKRLKESGFDVHEKIGGHGIAAVLRRGDVPTVLLRADMDALAVEEETDLPYKSTVSKTMHACGHDMHVTCLLAAAKLLNDAKSEWSGTLICVFQPNEENGAGAKAMVDDGLYQKIPKPDVVLGQHVSHMKTGTLSIGAGVTLSAADSFKVTIHGRSGHGSQPENCIDPIVIASSIVVRLQTVVSRVVSPSESVVVTCGSFHGGESENAIPDEVEIKLNIRTQSENVRKRVIEAVKRIIKAECDAGGCTQPPDIEPTSRFPLTVNDPKIVDKLHDAFKPVFGDIPSTSGMVSGSEDFSDLATPHDIPYAFWFFGGTDEKKWDDAVKNDTVNLLPHNHSAKFAPVIEPTLNAGSDALALAALTFLKTYSSTRLHLDSSNFHAIIYQNTRYTHAYLKTFSYHYCRWAGFPFDNQIAPLPFGLLLKWSDGTRLEEVLATQVCFTAGLPTPKIICYGDHPETPHAPVSILMTRLPGKEIGQVYESLSVDAKATALAELKTYLATIRQWKSPWGDARICSITGGPIRSIRVPNHIVGPYETSDEFHDYLLAPARNSSCFKSQ
;
A
#
# COMPACT_ATOMS: atom_id res chain seq x y z
N MET A 1 35.04 -9.22 -9.46
CA MET A 1 34.13 -9.12 -8.30
C MET A 1 33.17 -7.96 -8.58
N HIS A 2 31.95 -8.24 -9.07
CA HIS A 2 30.90 -7.23 -9.08
C HIS A 2 30.12 -7.36 -7.77
N ALA A 3 30.16 -6.32 -6.93
CA ALA A 3 29.37 -6.26 -5.71
C ALA A 3 27.87 -6.35 -6.08
N THR A 4 27.12 -7.14 -5.32
CA THR A 4 25.67 -7.27 -5.52
C THR A 4 25.02 -5.97 -5.07
N LYS A 5 24.42 -5.21 -6.00
CA LYS A 5 23.78 -3.92 -5.72
C LYS A 5 22.64 -4.06 -4.72
N SER A 6 22.45 -3.06 -3.87
CA SER A 6 21.34 -2.98 -2.92
C SER A 6 19.99 -2.88 -3.67
N GLN A 7 18.86 -3.19 -3.01
CA GLN A 7 17.54 -3.06 -3.66
C GLN A 7 17.26 -1.61 -4.10
N PRO A 8 17.51 -0.56 -3.31
CA PRO A 8 17.32 0.82 -3.74
C PRO A 8 18.15 1.18 -5.00
N GLU A 9 19.42 0.80 -5.06
CA GLU A 9 20.27 1.05 -6.23
C GLU A 9 19.71 0.42 -7.52
N LYS A 10 19.15 -0.79 -7.43
CA LYS A 10 18.51 -1.46 -8.57
C LYS A 10 17.26 -0.74 -9.04
N ILE A 11 16.46 -0.20 -8.11
CA ILE A 11 15.25 0.54 -8.46
C ILE A 11 15.63 1.83 -9.20
N VAL A 12 16.65 2.55 -8.72
CA VAL A 12 17.16 3.75 -9.40
C VAL A 12 17.60 3.44 -10.82
N GLU A 13 18.31 2.32 -11.04
CA GLU A 13 18.70 1.87 -12.39
C GLU A 13 17.52 1.55 -13.30
N ILE A 14 16.45 0.94 -12.77
CA ILE A 14 15.22 0.68 -13.54
C ILE A 14 14.61 2.01 -13.97
N ILE A 15 14.54 2.98 -13.07
CA ILE A 15 13.98 4.30 -13.35
C ILE A 15 14.82 5.03 -14.40
N ASP A 16 16.14 5.12 -14.21
CA ASP A 16 17.02 5.79 -15.18
C ASP A 16 16.97 5.15 -16.57
N LYS A 17 16.82 3.83 -16.64
CA LYS A 17 16.73 3.08 -17.89
C LYS A 17 15.39 3.25 -18.60
N HIS A 18 14.29 3.35 -17.86
CA HIS A 18 12.93 3.30 -18.38
C HIS A 18 12.18 4.64 -18.28
N ARG A 19 12.82 5.70 -17.79
CA ARG A 19 12.24 7.04 -17.71
C ARG A 19 11.78 7.48 -19.11
N PRO A 20 10.49 7.85 -19.27
CA PRO A 20 10.01 8.33 -20.56
C PRO A 20 10.58 9.71 -20.86
N ASP A 21 10.48 10.12 -22.13
CA ASP A 21 10.63 11.52 -22.49
C ASP A 21 9.51 12.33 -21.81
N LEU A 22 9.87 13.29 -20.98
CA LEU A 22 8.92 14.08 -20.20
C LEU A 22 8.26 15.20 -21.00
N SER A 23 8.74 15.52 -22.21
CA SER A 23 8.19 16.62 -23.02
C SER A 23 6.69 16.47 -23.31
N GLU A 24 6.23 15.23 -23.60
CA GLU A 24 4.80 14.97 -23.80
C GLU A 24 3.97 15.20 -22.52
N PHE A 25 4.57 14.98 -21.35
CA PHE A 25 3.94 15.16 -20.04
C PHE A 25 3.94 16.62 -19.62
N GLU A 26 4.95 17.40 -19.98
CA GLU A 26 4.90 18.86 -19.81
C GLU A 26 3.72 19.47 -20.58
N ASP A 27 3.45 18.98 -21.79
CA ASP A 27 2.33 19.46 -22.60
C ASP A 27 0.98 19.06 -22.00
N ILE A 28 0.89 17.87 -21.42
CA ILE A 28 -0.28 17.44 -20.63
C ILE A 28 -0.49 18.34 -19.41
N TYR A 29 0.57 18.61 -18.65
CA TYR A 29 0.51 19.50 -17.49
C TYR A 29 0.00 20.88 -17.89
N LYS A 30 0.59 21.48 -18.94
CA LYS A 30 0.14 22.79 -19.47
C LYS A 30 -1.31 22.75 -19.93
N ASP A 31 -1.76 21.65 -20.52
CA ASP A 31 -3.14 21.48 -20.95
C ASP A 31 -4.12 21.40 -19.78
N PHE A 32 -3.82 20.62 -18.74
CA PHE A 32 -4.65 20.55 -17.53
C PHE A 32 -4.65 21.89 -16.79
N HIS A 33 -3.49 22.52 -16.62
CA HIS A 33 -3.37 23.84 -15.97
C HIS A 33 -4.22 24.91 -16.67
N LYS A 34 -4.26 24.88 -18.00
CA LYS A 34 -5.01 25.83 -18.83
C LYS A 34 -6.53 25.60 -18.82
N HIS A 35 -6.96 24.37 -18.53
CA HIS A 35 -8.37 23.97 -18.57
C HIS A 35 -8.80 23.28 -17.26
N PRO A 36 -8.69 23.97 -16.11
CA PRO A 36 -9.00 23.38 -14.81
C PRO A 36 -10.50 23.14 -14.66
N GLU A 37 -10.87 22.05 -13.99
CA GLU A 37 -12.25 21.67 -13.70
C GLU A 37 -12.47 21.57 -12.19
N LEU A 38 -13.55 22.18 -11.69
CA LEU A 38 -13.90 22.12 -10.27
C LEU A 38 -14.26 20.69 -9.83
N GLY A 39 -14.13 20.44 -8.53
CA GLY A 39 -14.63 19.22 -7.88
C GLY A 39 -16.03 18.83 -8.36
N THR A 40 -16.24 17.56 -8.70
CA THR A 40 -17.44 16.96 -9.30
C THR A 40 -17.71 17.26 -10.77
N LYS A 41 -16.88 18.07 -11.44
CA LYS A 41 -17.06 18.48 -12.85
C LYS A 41 -15.87 18.12 -13.75
N GLU A 42 -15.01 17.21 -13.31
CA GLU A 42 -13.73 16.83 -13.93
C GLU A 42 -13.88 15.90 -15.16
N GLU A 43 -14.90 16.13 -15.98
CA GLU A 43 -15.26 15.23 -17.08
C GLU A 43 -14.18 15.18 -18.17
N ARG A 44 -13.64 16.33 -18.56
CA ARG A 44 -12.59 16.42 -19.59
C ARG A 44 -11.30 15.79 -19.10
N THR A 45 -10.90 16.14 -17.88
CA THR A 45 -9.67 15.67 -17.24
C THR A 45 -9.70 14.15 -17.11
N ALA A 46 -10.79 13.61 -16.56
CA ALA A 46 -11.00 12.16 -16.48
C ALA A 46 -10.99 11.49 -17.86
N GLY A 47 -11.67 12.05 -18.86
CA GLY A 47 -11.71 11.50 -20.22
C GLY A 47 -10.32 11.38 -20.87
N ILE A 48 -9.45 12.40 -20.69
CA ILE A 48 -8.07 12.40 -21.20
C ILE A 48 -7.23 11.33 -20.50
N ILE A 49 -7.30 11.26 -19.17
CA ILE A 49 -6.58 10.28 -18.34
C ILE A 49 -6.96 8.86 -18.78
N ALA A 50 -8.27 8.56 -18.83
CA ALA A 50 -8.78 7.24 -19.17
C ALA A 50 -8.34 6.81 -20.57
N LYS A 51 -8.42 7.72 -21.55
CA LYS A 51 -7.96 7.45 -22.92
C LYS A 51 -6.48 7.07 -22.95
N ARG A 52 -5.60 7.87 -22.34
CA ARG A 52 -4.15 7.61 -22.32
C ARG A 52 -3.78 6.30 -21.65
N LEU A 53 -4.43 5.95 -20.54
CA LEU A 53 -4.17 4.69 -19.83
C LEU A 53 -4.63 3.48 -20.62
N LYS A 54 -5.79 3.56 -21.30
CA LYS A 54 -6.25 2.51 -22.22
C LYS A 54 -5.28 2.31 -23.38
N GLU A 55 -4.82 3.39 -24.01
CA GLU A 55 -3.81 3.35 -25.08
C GLU A 55 -2.47 2.76 -24.59
N SER A 56 -2.16 2.93 -23.30
CA SER A 56 -0.98 2.34 -22.65
C SER A 56 -1.18 0.87 -22.20
N GLY A 57 -2.37 0.30 -22.41
CA GLY A 57 -2.67 -1.11 -22.13
C GLY A 57 -3.08 -1.43 -20.69
N PHE A 58 -3.52 -0.43 -19.92
CA PHE A 58 -4.13 -0.64 -18.61
C PHE A 58 -5.59 -1.12 -18.75
N ASP A 59 -6.04 -1.91 -17.78
CA ASP A 59 -7.46 -2.20 -17.58
C ASP A 59 -8.10 -1.04 -16.80
N VAL A 60 -8.88 -0.20 -17.49
CA VAL A 60 -9.35 1.09 -16.98
C VAL A 60 -10.83 1.02 -16.61
N HIS A 61 -11.11 1.28 -15.33
CA HIS A 61 -12.44 1.45 -14.78
C HIS A 61 -12.72 2.93 -14.58
N GLU A 62 -13.71 3.45 -15.31
CA GLU A 62 -14.14 4.85 -15.23
C GLU A 62 -15.40 5.01 -14.38
N LYS A 63 -15.72 6.26 -14.06
CA LYS A 63 -16.97 6.65 -13.39
C LYS A 63 -17.15 5.99 -12.04
N ILE A 64 -16.10 5.98 -11.24
CA ILE A 64 -16.14 5.49 -9.86
C ILE A 64 -16.33 6.70 -8.94
N GLY A 65 -17.44 6.76 -8.21
CA GLY A 65 -17.71 7.86 -7.27
C GLY A 65 -17.81 9.24 -7.94
N GLY A 66 -18.29 9.31 -9.18
CA GLY A 66 -18.29 10.53 -9.99
C GLY A 66 -17.39 10.36 -11.20
N HIS A 67 -16.35 11.20 -11.35
CA HIS A 67 -15.37 11.12 -12.44
C HIS A 67 -14.14 10.27 -12.12
N GLY A 68 -14.12 9.55 -11.01
CA GLY A 68 -12.96 8.78 -10.59
C GLY A 68 -12.59 7.64 -11.52
N ILE A 69 -11.29 7.40 -11.64
CA ILE A 69 -10.71 6.39 -12.51
C ILE A 69 -9.81 5.48 -11.68
N ALA A 70 -9.90 4.17 -11.93
CA ALA A 70 -8.93 3.21 -11.45
C ALA A 70 -8.40 2.41 -12.64
N ALA A 71 -7.09 2.45 -12.86
CA ALA A 71 -6.41 1.75 -13.95
C ALA A 71 -5.49 0.66 -13.40
N VAL A 72 -5.67 -0.58 -13.83
CA VAL A 72 -4.97 -1.76 -13.32
C VAL A 72 -3.99 -2.30 -14.36
N LEU A 73 -2.74 -2.51 -13.95
CA LEU A 73 -1.69 -3.17 -14.73
C LEU A 73 -1.22 -4.43 -13.99
N ARG A 74 -1.65 -5.59 -14.48
CA ARG A 74 -1.35 -6.90 -13.88
C ARG A 74 -0.11 -7.56 -14.50
N ARG A 75 0.87 -7.91 -13.66
CA ARG A 75 2.10 -8.66 -13.98
C ARG A 75 2.38 -9.74 -12.92
N GLY A 76 1.31 -10.24 -12.29
CA GLY A 76 1.34 -11.20 -11.18
C GLY A 76 0.30 -10.81 -10.13
N ASP A 77 -0.12 -11.78 -9.30
CA ASP A 77 -1.23 -11.55 -8.38
C ASP A 77 -0.81 -10.79 -7.11
N VAL A 78 0.43 -10.97 -6.65
CA VAL A 78 0.95 -10.31 -5.44
C VAL A 78 2.42 -9.92 -5.57
N PRO A 79 2.81 -8.73 -5.07
CA PRO A 79 1.99 -7.78 -4.31
C PRO A 79 1.20 -6.80 -5.20
N THR A 80 0.16 -6.18 -4.65
CA THR A 80 -0.68 -5.15 -5.28
C THR A 80 -0.40 -3.78 -4.68
N VAL A 81 0.01 -2.81 -5.50
CA VAL A 81 0.34 -1.43 -5.07
C VAL A 81 -0.62 -0.45 -5.72
N LEU A 82 -1.20 0.45 -4.93
CA LEU A 82 -2.04 1.54 -5.41
C LEU A 82 -1.31 2.88 -5.28
N LEU A 83 -1.21 3.61 -6.39
CA LEU A 83 -0.74 4.99 -6.46
C LEU A 83 -1.93 5.92 -6.72
N ARG A 84 -2.05 7.02 -5.98
CA ARG A 84 -3.14 8.00 -6.12
C ARG A 84 -2.64 9.36 -6.59
N ALA A 85 -3.40 9.98 -7.49
CA ALA A 85 -3.39 11.41 -7.78
C ALA A 85 -4.83 11.95 -7.72
N ASP A 86 -5.05 13.09 -7.07
CA ASP A 86 -6.26 13.92 -7.20
C ASP A 86 -6.20 14.73 -8.49
N MET A 87 -7.35 15.24 -8.96
CA MET A 87 -7.44 15.90 -10.27
C MET A 87 -8.31 17.16 -10.33
N ASP A 88 -9.02 17.52 -9.27
CA ASP A 88 -9.87 18.72 -9.27
C ASP A 88 -9.09 20.02 -9.07
N ALA A 89 -9.71 21.12 -9.47
CA ALA A 89 -9.20 22.48 -9.31
C ALA A 89 -10.03 23.29 -8.31
N LEU A 90 -9.56 24.50 -8.01
CA LEU A 90 -10.16 25.42 -7.05
C LEU A 90 -10.86 26.59 -7.74
N ALA A 91 -11.86 27.16 -7.05
CA ALA A 91 -12.55 28.38 -7.45
C ALA A 91 -11.71 29.64 -7.13
N VAL A 92 -10.54 29.75 -7.77
CA VAL A 92 -9.57 30.84 -7.61
C VAL A 92 -9.29 31.47 -8.97
N GLU A 93 -9.28 32.80 -9.04
CA GLU A 93 -8.82 33.51 -10.24
C GLU A 93 -7.30 33.47 -10.28
N GLU A 94 -6.73 32.96 -11.36
CA GLU A 94 -5.28 32.84 -11.50
C GLU A 94 -4.60 34.19 -11.76
N GLU A 95 -3.65 34.56 -10.89
CA GLU A 95 -2.85 35.78 -10.96
C GLU A 95 -1.39 35.51 -11.34
N THR A 96 -1.11 34.40 -12.00
CA THR A 96 0.22 34.10 -12.54
C THR A 96 0.43 34.77 -13.91
N ASP A 97 1.69 34.94 -14.28
CA ASP A 97 2.11 35.40 -15.61
C ASP A 97 2.44 34.23 -16.55
N LEU A 98 1.98 33.01 -16.25
CA LEU A 98 2.33 31.82 -17.03
C LEU A 98 1.70 31.88 -18.43
N PRO A 99 2.43 31.47 -19.49
CA PRO A 99 1.90 31.44 -20.85
C PRO A 99 0.78 30.40 -21.04
N TYR A 100 0.65 29.47 -20.10
CA TYR A 100 -0.36 28.42 -20.05
C TYR A 100 -1.33 28.58 -18.86
N LYS A 101 -1.43 29.79 -18.29
CA LYS A 101 -2.40 30.08 -17.24
C LYS A 101 -3.83 29.70 -17.65
N SER A 102 -4.66 29.42 -16.67
CA SER A 102 -6.06 29.06 -16.82
C SER A 102 -6.80 30.00 -17.78
N THR A 103 -7.58 29.38 -18.65
CA THR A 103 -8.54 30.07 -19.54
C THR A 103 -9.98 29.96 -19.05
N VAL A 104 -10.19 29.27 -17.93
CA VAL A 104 -11.50 29.06 -17.31
C VAL A 104 -11.68 30.10 -16.21
N SER A 105 -12.75 30.90 -16.31
CA SER A 105 -12.98 32.00 -15.37
C SER A 105 -13.03 31.52 -13.92
N LYS A 106 -12.33 32.23 -13.03
CA LYS A 106 -12.29 31.99 -11.59
C LYS A 106 -12.00 30.53 -11.20
N THR A 107 -11.21 29.84 -12.02
CA THR A 107 -10.85 28.45 -11.79
C THR A 107 -9.35 28.26 -12.06
N MET A 108 -8.63 27.64 -11.12
CA MET A 108 -7.18 27.46 -11.17
C MET A 108 -6.79 26.16 -10.47
N HIS A 109 -5.79 25.44 -10.98
CA HIS A 109 -5.10 24.38 -10.22
C HIS A 109 -4.17 24.98 -9.14
N ALA A 110 -4.75 25.76 -8.22
CA ALA A 110 -4.02 26.44 -7.16
C ALA A 110 -3.46 25.49 -6.08
N CYS A 111 -3.76 24.19 -6.14
CA CYS A 111 -3.22 23.16 -5.27
C CYS A 111 -2.24 22.19 -5.99
N GLY A 112 -2.11 22.29 -7.32
CA GLY A 112 -1.16 21.49 -8.11
C GLY A 112 -1.65 20.10 -8.51
N HIS A 113 -2.96 19.84 -8.48
CA HIS A 113 -3.53 18.52 -8.82
C HIS A 113 -3.28 18.12 -10.28
N ASP A 114 -3.15 19.09 -11.19
CA ASP A 114 -2.64 18.88 -12.54
C ASP A 114 -1.21 18.30 -12.57
N MET A 115 -0.32 18.78 -11.70
CA MET A 115 1.02 18.22 -11.52
C MET A 115 0.93 16.78 -10.96
N HIS A 116 0.03 16.51 -10.03
CA HIS A 116 -0.16 15.17 -9.46
C HIS A 116 -0.61 14.16 -10.52
N VAL A 117 -1.65 14.51 -11.29
CA VAL A 117 -2.14 13.70 -12.42
C VAL A 117 -1.01 13.44 -13.40
N THR A 118 -0.28 14.48 -13.78
CA THR A 118 0.79 14.37 -14.79
C THR A 118 1.93 13.48 -14.28
N CYS A 119 2.36 13.65 -13.02
CA CYS A 119 3.38 12.79 -12.40
C CYS A 119 2.94 11.32 -12.37
N LEU A 120 1.66 11.04 -12.05
CA LEU A 120 1.16 9.67 -12.02
C LEU A 120 1.03 9.06 -13.41
N LEU A 121 0.65 9.83 -14.43
CA LEU A 121 0.67 9.37 -15.82
C LEU A 121 2.09 9.03 -16.30
N ALA A 122 3.09 9.86 -15.95
CA ALA A 122 4.49 9.63 -16.29
C ALA A 122 5.04 8.40 -15.55
N ALA A 123 4.76 8.25 -14.26
CA ALA A 123 5.12 7.07 -13.47
C ALA A 123 4.45 5.79 -14.00
N ALA A 124 3.17 5.86 -14.39
CA ALA A 124 2.46 4.74 -14.99
C ALA A 124 3.10 4.30 -16.32
N LYS A 125 3.51 5.26 -17.16
CA LYS A 125 4.24 4.98 -18.41
C LYS A 125 5.59 4.32 -18.12
N LEU A 126 6.38 4.88 -17.20
CA LEU A 126 7.68 4.33 -16.79
C LEU A 126 7.53 2.88 -16.32
N LEU A 127 6.60 2.61 -15.41
CA LEU A 127 6.38 1.28 -14.85
C LEU A 127 5.87 0.28 -15.91
N ASN A 128 5.08 0.73 -16.88
CA ASN A 128 4.66 -0.12 -17.99
C ASN A 128 5.82 -0.40 -18.97
N ASP A 129 6.68 0.57 -19.25
CA ASP A 129 7.87 0.40 -20.08
C ASP A 129 8.92 -0.50 -19.38
N ALA A 130 8.94 -0.48 -18.04
CA ALA A 130 9.73 -1.36 -17.18
C ALA A 130 9.05 -2.71 -16.86
N LYS A 131 7.98 -3.11 -17.56
CA LYS A 131 7.20 -4.33 -17.26
C LYS A 131 8.00 -5.65 -17.23
N SER A 132 9.19 -5.68 -17.81
CA SER A 132 10.09 -6.85 -17.76
C SER A 132 10.96 -6.90 -16.51
N GLU A 133 10.99 -5.83 -15.71
CA GLU A 133 11.85 -5.66 -14.55
C GLU A 133 11.12 -5.90 -13.23
N TRP A 134 9.80 -6.07 -13.24
CA TRP A 134 8.99 -6.30 -12.04
C TRP A 134 7.81 -7.27 -12.20
N SER A 135 7.27 -7.75 -11.08
CA SER A 135 6.02 -8.54 -10.98
C SER A 135 5.14 -8.11 -9.80
N GLY A 136 3.84 -8.32 -9.95
CA GLY A 136 2.80 -7.86 -9.03
C GLY A 136 1.66 -7.17 -9.81
N THR A 137 0.85 -6.37 -9.12
CA THR A 137 -0.20 -5.56 -9.72
C THR A 137 -0.02 -4.09 -9.34
N LEU A 138 0.02 -3.22 -10.35
CA LEU A 138 0.00 -1.77 -10.15
C LEU A 138 -1.42 -1.26 -10.38
N ILE A 139 -1.90 -0.39 -9.50
CA ILE A 139 -3.18 0.30 -9.62
C ILE A 139 -2.90 1.81 -9.58
N CYS A 140 -3.32 2.54 -10.61
CA CYS A 140 -3.28 3.99 -10.63
C CYS A 140 -4.71 4.52 -10.43
N VAL A 141 -4.94 5.25 -9.33
CA VAL A 141 -6.20 5.90 -9.02
C VAL A 141 -6.09 7.39 -9.30
N PHE A 142 -7.02 7.90 -10.11
CA PHE A 142 -7.19 9.32 -10.35
C PHE A 142 -8.51 9.75 -9.72
N GLN A 143 -8.39 10.51 -8.62
CA GLN A 143 -9.47 10.81 -7.70
C GLN A 143 -10.07 12.19 -7.99
N PRO A 144 -11.41 12.31 -8.16
CA PRO A 144 -12.07 13.61 -8.28
C PRO A 144 -12.19 14.27 -6.91
N ASN A 145 -12.56 15.55 -6.88
CA ASN A 145 -13.22 16.19 -5.75
C ASN A 145 -12.51 16.07 -4.38
N GLU A 146 -11.18 16.16 -4.38
CA GLU A 146 -10.38 16.19 -3.15
C GLU A 146 -10.69 17.45 -2.34
N GLU A 147 -10.81 18.61 -3.00
CA GLU A 147 -10.88 19.92 -2.33
C GLU A 147 -12.14 20.09 -1.45
N ASN A 148 -13.14 19.24 -1.65
CA ASN A 148 -14.36 19.19 -0.84
C ASN A 148 -14.33 18.07 0.24
N GLY A 149 -13.28 17.27 0.28
CA GLY A 149 -13.08 16.16 1.22
C GLY A 149 -14.01 14.97 0.99
N ALA A 150 -14.43 14.75 -0.26
CA ALA A 150 -15.49 13.78 -0.57
C ALA A 150 -15.15 12.81 -1.70
N GLY A 151 -14.07 13.04 -2.44
CA GLY A 151 -13.66 12.25 -3.59
C GLY A 151 -13.30 10.81 -3.26
N ALA A 152 -12.32 10.64 -2.35
CA ALA A 152 -11.83 9.33 -1.94
C ALA A 152 -12.97 8.45 -1.40
N LYS A 153 -13.76 9.03 -0.49
CA LYS A 153 -14.92 8.35 0.10
C LYS A 153 -15.97 7.99 -0.96
N ALA A 154 -16.30 8.88 -1.88
CA ALA A 154 -17.26 8.60 -2.94
C ALA A 154 -16.79 7.43 -3.84
N MET A 155 -15.48 7.34 -4.12
CA MET A 155 -14.94 6.21 -4.89
C MET A 155 -15.09 4.89 -4.14
N VAL A 156 -14.74 4.86 -2.85
CA VAL A 156 -14.87 3.66 -2.01
C VAL A 156 -16.34 3.24 -1.87
N ASP A 157 -17.23 4.19 -1.60
CA ASP A 157 -18.67 3.94 -1.44
C ASP A 157 -19.32 3.47 -2.76
N ASP A 158 -18.82 3.93 -3.93
CA ASP A 158 -19.23 3.44 -5.27
C ASP A 158 -18.51 2.15 -5.71
N GLY A 159 -17.93 1.46 -4.74
CA GLY A 159 -17.45 0.11 -4.90
C GLY A 159 -16.13 -0.01 -5.68
N LEU A 160 -15.18 0.90 -5.43
CA LEU A 160 -13.82 0.85 -5.98
C LEU A 160 -13.22 -0.56 -5.88
N TYR A 161 -13.18 -1.15 -4.69
CA TYR A 161 -12.53 -2.45 -4.44
C TYR A 161 -13.35 -3.68 -4.86
N GLN A 162 -14.54 -3.48 -5.42
CA GLN A 162 -15.30 -4.52 -6.13
C GLN A 162 -14.92 -4.53 -7.62
N LYS A 163 -14.44 -3.40 -8.15
CA LYS A 163 -14.02 -3.23 -9.55
C LYS A 163 -12.53 -3.56 -9.73
N ILE A 164 -11.68 -3.27 -8.75
CA ILE A 164 -10.22 -3.51 -8.77
C ILE A 164 -9.76 -4.42 -7.63
N PRO A 165 -8.58 -5.08 -7.72
CA PRO A 165 -8.01 -5.82 -6.60
C PRO A 165 -7.79 -4.92 -5.39
N LYS A 166 -8.03 -5.45 -4.19
CA LYS A 166 -7.66 -4.78 -2.95
C LYS A 166 -6.12 -4.65 -2.88
N PRO A 167 -5.57 -3.43 -2.72
CA PRO A 167 -4.13 -3.24 -2.64
C PRO A 167 -3.56 -3.68 -1.28
N ASP A 168 -2.29 -4.07 -1.29
CA ASP A 168 -1.49 -4.34 -0.10
C ASP A 168 -0.96 -3.03 0.53
N VAL A 169 -0.81 -1.97 -0.28
CA VAL A 169 -0.38 -0.64 0.16
C VAL A 169 -0.99 0.45 -0.73
N VAL A 170 -1.38 1.57 -0.12
CA VAL A 170 -1.89 2.78 -0.81
C VAL A 170 -0.87 3.91 -0.64
N LEU A 171 -0.48 4.55 -1.73
CA LEU A 171 0.61 5.53 -1.78
C LEU A 171 0.14 6.79 -2.51
N GLY A 172 0.50 7.95 -1.98
CA GLY A 172 0.10 9.24 -2.55
C GLY A 172 1.15 10.31 -2.25
N GLN A 173 1.10 11.39 -3.01
CA GLN A 173 2.01 12.50 -2.83
C GLN A 173 1.34 13.83 -3.15
N HIS A 174 1.92 14.91 -2.63
CA HIS A 174 1.42 16.26 -2.87
C HIS A 174 2.56 17.25 -3.14
N VAL A 175 2.42 18.06 -4.19
CA VAL A 175 3.36 19.13 -4.51
C VAL A 175 3.15 20.29 -3.55
N SER A 176 4.25 20.83 -3.04
CA SER A 176 4.22 21.95 -2.11
C SER A 176 5.18 23.04 -2.56
N HIS A 177 5.08 24.20 -1.93
CA HIS A 177 5.99 25.34 -2.09
C HIS A 177 7.46 25.04 -1.70
N MET A 178 7.82 23.80 -1.35
CA MET A 178 9.19 23.36 -1.07
C MET A 178 10.10 23.51 -2.30
N LYS A 179 11.42 23.54 -2.07
CA LYS A 179 12.46 23.54 -3.12
C LYS A 179 12.28 22.35 -4.07
N THR A 180 12.31 22.58 -5.37
CA THR A 180 12.29 21.49 -6.36
C THR A 180 13.41 20.47 -6.15
N GLY A 181 13.15 19.22 -6.52
CA GLY A 181 14.09 18.11 -6.32
C GLY A 181 14.22 17.63 -4.88
N THR A 182 13.40 18.12 -3.95
CA THR A 182 13.37 17.67 -2.55
C THR A 182 12.04 16.98 -2.21
N LEU A 183 12.08 16.08 -1.22
CA LEU A 183 10.93 15.37 -0.66
C LEU A 183 10.82 15.60 0.84
N SER A 184 9.64 15.36 1.40
CA SER A 184 9.44 15.20 2.85
C SER A 184 8.46 14.06 3.13
N ILE A 185 8.85 13.15 4.03
CA ILE A 185 8.02 12.03 4.49
C ILE A 185 8.27 11.78 5.98
N GLY A 186 7.20 11.50 6.73
CA GLY A 186 7.27 11.23 8.17
C GLY A 186 6.22 10.20 8.59
N ALA A 187 6.54 9.44 9.64
CA ALA A 187 5.64 8.45 10.23
C ALA A 187 4.66 9.09 11.21
N GLY A 188 3.49 8.47 11.39
CA GLY A 188 2.45 8.97 12.28
C GLY A 188 1.63 10.10 11.63
N VAL A 189 1.16 11.04 12.45
CA VAL A 189 0.25 12.10 11.98
C VAL A 189 0.95 13.01 10.97
N THR A 190 0.47 12.98 9.72
CA THR A 190 1.05 13.70 8.59
C THR A 190 0.20 14.90 8.20
N LEU A 191 -1.13 14.79 8.24
CA LEU A 191 -2.08 15.88 8.00
C LEU A 191 -3.22 15.82 9.03
N SER A 192 -3.72 17.00 9.40
CA SER A 192 -4.81 17.14 10.37
C SER A 192 -6.13 16.69 9.76
N ALA A 193 -7.03 16.16 10.59
CA ALA A 193 -8.44 16.07 10.25
C ALA A 193 -9.08 17.46 10.18
N ALA A 194 -10.14 17.59 9.38
CA ALA A 194 -10.95 18.79 9.35
C ALA A 194 -12.45 18.49 9.37
N ASP A 195 -13.21 19.38 10.02
CA ASP A 195 -14.67 19.37 10.02
C ASP A 195 -15.19 20.80 9.86
N SER A 196 -16.07 21.01 8.89
CA SER A 196 -16.70 22.30 8.65
C SER A 196 -18.19 22.22 8.91
N PHE A 197 -18.75 23.28 9.48
CA PHE A 197 -20.17 23.40 9.79
C PHE A 197 -20.72 24.74 9.32
N LYS A 198 -21.90 24.72 8.70
CA LYS A 198 -22.77 25.89 8.55
C LYS A 198 -23.73 25.88 9.74
N VAL A 199 -23.79 26.99 10.47
CA VAL A 199 -24.63 27.13 11.66
C VAL A 199 -25.58 28.28 11.46
N THR A 200 -26.88 28.02 11.54
CA THR A 200 -27.92 29.04 11.49
C THR A 200 -28.50 29.25 12.89
N ILE A 201 -28.40 30.48 13.38
CA ILE A 201 -28.92 30.91 14.68
C ILE A 201 -30.24 31.63 14.45
N HIS A 202 -31.32 31.11 15.06
CA HIS A 202 -32.68 31.63 14.91
C HIS A 202 -33.05 32.59 16.05
N GLY A 203 -33.40 33.82 15.70
CA GLY A 203 -33.85 34.87 16.60
C GLY A 203 -35.33 35.22 16.43
N ARG A 204 -35.65 36.50 16.64
CA ARG A 204 -36.96 37.10 16.36
C ARG A 204 -36.74 38.57 16.02
N SER A 205 -37.06 38.94 14.78
CA SER A 205 -36.84 40.28 14.26
C SER A 205 -37.71 41.35 14.93
N GLY A 206 -37.27 42.61 14.77
CA GLY A 206 -38.04 43.77 15.18
C GLY A 206 -37.27 45.08 15.04
N HIS A 207 -37.89 46.17 15.48
CA HIS A 207 -37.31 47.51 15.39
C HIS A 207 -36.10 47.63 16.34
N GLY A 208 -34.97 48.13 15.86
CA GLY A 208 -33.72 48.20 16.63
C GLY A 208 -33.80 49.06 17.90
N SER A 209 -34.79 49.94 18.00
CA SER A 209 -35.07 50.73 19.21
C SER A 209 -35.99 50.04 20.23
N GLN A 210 -36.44 48.81 19.96
CA GLN A 210 -37.35 48.03 20.81
C GLN A 210 -36.81 46.60 21.03
N PRO A 211 -35.55 46.45 21.49
CA PRO A 211 -34.91 45.15 21.63
C PRO A 211 -35.63 44.22 22.61
N GLU A 212 -36.37 44.74 23.58
CA GLU A 212 -37.17 43.96 24.53
C GLU A 212 -38.26 43.10 23.87
N ASN A 213 -38.66 43.45 22.64
CA ASN A 213 -39.64 42.71 21.85
C ASN A 213 -38.98 41.68 20.90
N CYS A 214 -37.64 41.64 20.84
CA CYS A 214 -36.88 40.83 19.89
C CYS A 214 -36.12 39.69 20.59
N ILE A 215 -35.54 38.79 19.80
CA ILE A 215 -34.45 37.90 20.23
C ILE A 215 -33.33 38.16 19.22
N ASP A 216 -32.25 38.79 19.65
CA ASP A 216 -31.21 39.29 18.75
C ASP A 216 -30.19 38.18 18.39
N PRO A 217 -30.24 37.60 17.17
CA PRO A 217 -29.32 36.53 16.80
C PRO A 217 -27.90 37.03 16.55
N ILE A 218 -27.68 38.34 16.28
CA ILE A 218 -26.33 38.92 16.09
C ILE A 218 -25.57 38.90 17.40
N VAL A 219 -26.21 39.32 18.50
CA VAL A 219 -25.61 39.28 19.83
C VAL A 219 -25.31 37.84 20.25
N ILE A 220 -26.23 36.91 19.99
CA ILE A 220 -26.07 35.49 20.33
C ILE A 220 -24.91 34.87 19.54
N ALA A 221 -24.87 35.06 18.22
CA ALA A 221 -23.79 34.56 17.37
C ALA A 221 -22.43 35.16 17.76
N SER A 222 -22.39 36.44 18.15
CA SER A 222 -21.17 37.08 18.66
C SER A 222 -20.69 36.43 19.95
N SER A 223 -21.60 36.11 20.87
CA SER A 223 -21.28 35.38 22.10
C SER A 223 -20.76 33.96 21.82
N ILE A 224 -21.37 33.27 20.85
CA ILE A 224 -20.89 31.96 20.37
C ILE A 224 -19.44 32.08 19.90
N VAL A 225 -19.12 33.01 19.00
CA VAL A 225 -17.76 33.16 18.46
C VAL A 225 -16.74 33.37 19.57
N VAL A 226 -17.04 34.22 20.55
CA VAL A 226 -16.16 34.46 21.71
C VAL A 226 -16.04 33.19 22.56
N ARG A 227 -17.14 32.50 22.86
CA ARG A 227 -17.11 31.32 23.74
C ARG A 227 -16.48 30.10 23.08
N LEU A 228 -16.54 29.96 21.75
CA LEU A 228 -15.85 28.89 21.02
C LEU A 228 -14.34 28.90 21.25
N GLN A 229 -13.74 30.06 21.54
CA GLN A 229 -12.30 30.17 21.86
C GLN A 229 -11.92 29.41 23.14
N THR A 230 -12.90 29.12 24.02
CA THR A 230 -12.70 28.30 25.21
C THR A 230 -12.51 26.82 24.91
N VAL A 231 -12.90 26.35 23.71
CA VAL A 231 -12.67 24.96 23.30
C VAL A 231 -11.18 24.69 23.20
N VAL A 232 -10.46 25.48 22.39
CA VAL A 232 -9.01 25.34 22.25
C VAL A 232 -8.30 25.66 23.56
N SER A 233 -8.69 26.76 24.23
CA SER A 233 -7.93 27.21 25.38
C SER A 233 -8.17 26.38 26.64
N ARG A 234 -9.37 25.82 26.89
CA ARG A 234 -9.77 25.20 28.18
C ARG A 234 -10.31 23.77 28.08
N VAL A 235 -10.72 23.27 26.91
CA VAL A 235 -11.24 21.88 26.75
C VAL A 235 -10.16 20.91 26.26
N VAL A 236 -9.16 21.43 25.55
CA VAL A 236 -8.07 20.67 24.93
C VAL A 236 -6.80 20.78 25.79
N SER A 237 -5.97 19.72 25.80
CA SER A 237 -4.66 19.76 26.45
C SER A 237 -3.75 20.78 25.75
N PRO A 238 -2.92 21.56 26.46
CA PRO A 238 -1.92 22.42 25.81
C PRO A 238 -0.90 21.66 24.93
N SER A 239 -0.81 20.33 25.08
CA SER A 239 0.06 19.47 24.26
C SER A 239 -0.58 19.00 22.95
N GLU A 240 -1.86 19.29 22.73
CA GLU A 240 -2.63 18.86 21.55
C GLU A 240 -2.87 20.07 20.63
N SER A 241 -2.74 19.86 19.32
CA SER A 241 -2.98 20.91 18.33
C SER A 241 -4.42 20.87 17.84
N VAL A 242 -5.15 21.98 18.07
CA VAL A 242 -6.54 22.16 17.64
C VAL A 242 -6.75 23.59 17.17
N VAL A 243 -7.48 23.75 16.08
CA VAL A 243 -7.95 25.05 15.59
C VAL A 243 -9.48 25.03 15.52
N VAL A 244 -10.12 26.10 15.97
CA VAL A 244 -11.55 26.36 15.77
C VAL A 244 -11.67 27.77 15.20
N THR A 245 -12.03 27.86 13.93
CA THR A 245 -12.11 29.13 13.19
C THR A 245 -13.55 29.42 12.82
N CYS A 246 -14.01 30.65 13.04
CA CYS A 246 -15.22 31.19 12.43
C CYS A 246 -14.82 31.93 11.15
N GLY A 247 -15.03 31.30 9.99
CA GLY A 247 -14.57 31.81 8.70
C GLY A 247 -15.55 32.76 8.01
N SER A 248 -16.82 32.77 8.43
CA SER A 248 -17.87 33.61 7.85
C SER A 248 -18.93 33.91 8.91
N PHE A 249 -19.48 35.12 8.84
CA PHE A 249 -20.52 35.63 9.73
C PHE A 249 -21.43 36.57 8.93
N HIS A 250 -22.70 36.21 8.76
CA HIS A 250 -23.68 36.97 7.99
C HIS A 250 -24.99 37.11 8.76
N GLY A 251 -25.47 38.34 8.92
CA GLY A 251 -26.81 38.61 9.46
C GLY A 251 -27.13 40.10 9.49
N GLY A 252 -28.41 40.41 9.28
CA GLY A 252 -28.91 41.78 9.14
C GLY A 252 -28.66 42.39 7.76
N GLU A 253 -29.51 43.34 7.39
CA GLU A 253 -29.36 44.16 6.17
C GLU A 253 -29.37 45.66 6.51
N SER A 254 -30.35 46.10 7.29
CA SER A 254 -30.49 47.50 7.72
C SER A 254 -30.01 47.71 9.16
N GLU A 255 -29.43 48.87 9.41
CA GLU A 255 -28.88 49.34 10.68
C GLU A 255 -29.92 49.54 11.79
N ASN A 256 -31.21 49.69 11.44
CA ASN A 256 -32.28 50.00 12.38
C ASN A 256 -33.23 48.81 12.66
N ALA A 257 -32.86 47.60 12.23
CA ALA A 257 -33.63 46.38 12.41
C ALA A 257 -32.79 45.25 13.00
N ILE A 258 -33.38 44.50 13.92
CA ILE A 258 -32.83 43.23 14.42
C ILE A 258 -33.31 42.12 13.47
N PRO A 259 -32.43 41.27 12.91
CA PRO A 259 -32.83 40.23 11.95
C PRO A 259 -33.45 39.00 12.62
N ASP A 260 -34.08 38.15 11.81
CA ASP A 260 -34.63 36.86 12.26
C ASP A 260 -33.58 35.76 12.41
N GLU A 261 -32.45 35.85 11.71
CA GLU A 261 -31.39 34.83 11.77
C GLU A 261 -29.98 35.39 11.51
N VAL A 262 -28.98 34.61 11.91
CA VAL A 262 -27.56 34.80 11.57
C VAL A 262 -26.98 33.46 11.12
N GLU A 263 -26.24 33.47 10.01
CA GLU A 263 -25.45 32.33 9.55
C GLU A 263 -23.97 32.54 9.90
N ILE A 264 -23.35 31.53 10.52
CA ILE A 264 -21.89 31.46 10.68
C ILE A 264 -21.35 30.16 10.06
N LYS A 265 -20.13 30.21 9.51
CA LYS A 265 -19.43 29.00 9.04
C LYS A 265 -18.18 28.75 9.88
N LEU A 266 -18.09 27.54 10.41
CA LEU A 266 -17.01 27.10 11.28
C LEU A 266 -16.11 26.10 10.55
N ASN A 267 -14.81 26.15 10.83
CA ASN A 267 -13.84 25.14 10.44
C ASN A 267 -13.05 24.70 11.68
N ILE A 268 -12.94 23.39 11.86
CA ILE A 268 -12.25 22.76 12.98
C ILE A 268 -11.12 21.91 12.42
N ARG A 269 -9.90 22.03 12.97
CA ARG A 269 -8.75 21.17 12.65
C ARG A 269 -8.28 20.43 13.89
N THR A 270 -8.00 19.14 13.76
CA THR A 270 -7.53 18.28 14.87
C THR A 270 -6.54 17.22 14.42
N GLN A 271 -5.64 16.81 15.32
CA GLN A 271 -4.57 15.83 15.03
C GLN A 271 -4.77 14.47 15.73
N SER A 272 -5.94 14.24 16.31
CA SER A 272 -6.27 13.03 17.06
C SER A 272 -7.77 12.79 17.02
N GLU A 273 -8.20 11.56 16.70
CA GLU A 273 -9.63 11.21 16.60
C GLU A 273 -10.37 11.38 17.94
N ASN A 274 -9.70 11.09 19.06
CA ASN A 274 -10.27 11.31 20.39
C ASN A 274 -10.47 12.80 20.69
N VAL A 275 -9.53 13.64 20.27
CA VAL A 275 -9.62 15.10 20.43
C VAL A 275 -10.67 15.66 19.47
N ARG A 276 -10.71 15.19 18.22
CA ARG A 276 -11.72 15.54 17.20
C ARG A 276 -13.13 15.40 17.75
N LYS A 277 -13.47 14.21 18.26
CA LYS A 277 -14.79 13.94 18.85
C LYS A 277 -15.11 14.93 19.97
N ARG A 278 -14.18 15.11 20.92
CA ARG A 278 -14.36 16.01 22.07
C ARG A 278 -14.58 17.47 21.65
N VAL A 279 -13.80 17.93 20.67
CA VAL A 279 -13.86 19.31 20.16
C VAL A 279 -15.21 19.54 19.46
N ILE A 280 -15.63 18.65 18.56
CA ILE A 280 -16.92 18.75 17.88
C ILE A 280 -18.08 18.76 18.89
N GLU A 281 -18.06 17.86 19.88
CA GLU A 281 -19.06 17.82 20.95
C GLU A 281 -19.08 19.12 21.76
N ALA A 282 -17.91 19.68 22.08
CA ALA A 282 -17.81 20.94 22.80
C ALA A 282 -18.33 22.14 21.99
N VAL A 283 -18.00 22.22 20.70
CA VAL A 283 -18.49 23.25 19.78
C VAL A 283 -20.01 23.22 19.70
N LYS A 284 -20.59 22.04 19.40
CA LYS A 284 -22.06 21.87 19.34
C LYS A 284 -22.75 22.21 20.66
N ARG A 285 -22.15 21.82 21.79
CA ARG A 285 -22.65 22.15 23.13
C ARG A 285 -22.66 23.66 23.40
N ILE A 286 -21.59 24.37 23.04
CA ILE A 286 -21.50 25.82 23.23
C ILE A 286 -22.55 26.53 22.39
N ILE A 287 -22.64 26.21 21.09
CA ILE A 287 -23.63 26.80 20.18
C ILE A 287 -25.04 26.69 20.77
N LYS A 288 -25.43 25.47 21.16
CA LYS A 288 -26.75 25.23 21.76
C LYS A 288 -26.95 26.02 23.06
N ALA A 289 -25.96 26.03 23.95
CA ALA A 289 -26.08 26.71 25.23
C ALA A 289 -26.19 28.24 25.11
N GLU A 290 -25.51 28.85 24.12
CA GLU A 290 -25.65 30.28 23.84
C GLU A 290 -27.03 30.62 23.27
N CYS A 291 -27.56 29.80 22.37
CA CYS A 291 -28.93 29.97 21.87
C CYS A 291 -29.95 29.86 23.01
N ASP A 292 -29.80 28.85 23.88
CA ASP A 292 -30.66 28.68 25.06
C ASP A 292 -30.57 29.89 26.00
N ALA A 293 -29.36 30.39 26.27
CA ALA A 293 -29.13 31.56 27.13
C ALA A 293 -29.66 32.87 26.52
N GLY A 294 -29.61 32.99 25.19
CA GLY A 294 -30.15 34.11 24.42
C GLY A 294 -31.67 34.10 24.28
N GLY A 295 -32.34 33.02 24.71
CA GLY A 295 -33.80 32.89 24.63
C GLY A 295 -34.33 32.47 23.26
N CYS A 296 -33.49 31.88 22.40
CA CYS A 296 -33.92 31.32 21.11
C CYS A 296 -35.09 30.34 21.33
N THR A 297 -36.16 30.51 20.54
CA THR A 297 -37.34 29.62 20.61
C THR A 297 -37.21 28.39 19.70
N GLN A 298 -36.24 28.43 18.79
CA GLN A 298 -35.89 27.34 17.90
C GLN A 298 -34.43 26.95 18.14
N PRO A 299 -34.10 25.64 18.11
CA PRO A 299 -32.71 25.21 18.20
C PRO A 299 -31.93 25.69 16.97
N PRO A 300 -30.61 25.94 17.09
CA PRO A 300 -29.79 26.29 15.94
C PRO A 300 -29.67 25.10 14.98
N ASP A 301 -29.66 25.38 13.68
CA ASP A 301 -29.33 24.38 12.66
C ASP A 301 -27.81 24.25 12.56
N ILE A 302 -27.29 23.03 12.66
CA ILE A 302 -25.85 22.74 12.58
C ILE A 302 -25.63 21.71 11.48
N GLU A 303 -25.30 22.18 10.28
CA GLU A 303 -25.14 21.36 9.08
C GLU A 303 -23.66 21.11 8.79
N PRO A 304 -23.18 19.85 8.72
CA PRO A 304 -21.84 19.55 8.23
C PRO A 304 -21.71 19.93 6.75
N THR A 305 -20.63 20.63 6.37
CA THR A 305 -20.41 21.07 4.98
C THR A 305 -19.22 20.39 4.31
N SER A 306 -18.16 20.09 5.05
CA SER A 306 -17.01 19.31 4.55
C SER A 306 -16.34 18.55 5.69
N ARG A 307 -15.68 17.45 5.35
CA ARG A 307 -14.99 16.57 6.30
C ARG A 307 -13.74 16.03 5.64
N PHE A 308 -12.61 16.13 6.33
CA PHE A 308 -11.39 15.43 5.96
C PHE A 308 -10.99 14.46 7.09
N PRO A 309 -10.59 13.22 6.78
CA PRO A 309 -10.03 12.27 7.74
C PRO A 309 -8.67 12.73 8.27
N LEU A 310 -8.21 12.12 9.36
CA LEU A 310 -6.84 12.27 9.84
C LEU A 310 -5.91 11.42 8.97
N THR A 311 -4.85 12.01 8.42
CA THR A 311 -3.86 11.24 7.63
C THR A 311 -2.70 10.82 8.53
N VAL A 312 -2.56 9.51 8.71
CA VAL A 312 -1.57 8.89 9.60
C VAL A 312 -0.74 7.87 8.82
N ASN A 313 0.47 8.24 8.44
CA ASN A 313 1.37 7.36 7.72
C ASN A 313 1.80 6.16 8.56
N ASP A 314 1.78 4.96 7.96
CA ASP A 314 2.27 3.73 8.59
C ASP A 314 3.81 3.81 8.73
N PRO A 315 4.36 3.66 9.96
CA PRO A 315 5.80 3.77 10.18
C PRO A 315 6.65 2.81 9.35
N LYS A 316 6.19 1.57 9.13
CA LYS A 316 6.94 0.56 8.37
C LYS A 316 6.96 0.87 6.88
N ILE A 317 5.90 1.50 6.37
CA ILE A 317 5.84 1.95 4.98
C ILE A 317 6.78 3.15 4.81
N VAL A 318 6.75 4.11 5.74
CA VAL A 318 7.64 5.27 5.75
C VAL A 318 9.11 4.86 5.79
N ASP A 319 9.50 3.93 6.67
CA ASP A 319 10.89 3.45 6.77
C ASP A 319 11.39 2.91 5.42
N LYS A 320 10.59 2.07 4.76
CA LYS A 320 10.93 1.51 3.44
C LYS A 320 11.03 2.56 2.35
N LEU A 321 10.09 3.51 2.33
CA LEU A 321 10.10 4.59 1.34
C LEU A 321 11.27 5.54 1.57
N HIS A 322 11.59 5.85 2.83
CA HIS A 322 12.74 6.66 3.17
C HIS A 322 14.04 6.03 2.65
N ASP A 323 14.24 4.72 2.87
CA ASP A 323 15.39 3.98 2.34
C ASP A 323 15.43 3.97 0.80
N ALA A 324 14.27 3.90 0.14
CA ALA A 324 14.18 3.90 -1.32
C ALA A 324 14.41 5.28 -1.94
N PHE A 325 13.96 6.35 -1.29
CA PHE A 325 14.06 7.72 -1.79
C PHE A 325 15.44 8.34 -1.55
N LYS A 326 16.11 7.98 -0.45
CA LYS A 326 17.39 8.57 -0.03
C LYS A 326 18.48 8.59 -1.11
N PRO A 327 18.69 7.56 -1.94
CA PRO A 327 19.70 7.59 -3.00
C PRO A 327 19.46 8.65 -4.08
N VAL A 328 18.21 9.08 -4.29
CA VAL A 328 17.82 10.02 -5.34
C VAL A 328 17.65 11.44 -4.78
N PHE A 329 16.98 11.57 -3.64
CA PHE A 329 16.60 12.87 -3.08
C PHE A 329 17.49 13.34 -1.92
N GLY A 330 18.47 12.51 -1.51
CA GLY A 330 19.39 12.85 -0.44
C GLY A 330 18.73 12.78 0.93
N ASP A 331 18.91 13.83 1.74
CA ASP A 331 18.34 13.91 3.08
C ASP A 331 16.85 14.27 3.02
N ILE A 332 16.01 13.48 3.68
CA ILE A 332 14.55 13.57 3.55
C ILE A 332 13.95 13.93 4.92
N PRO A 333 13.57 15.20 5.14
CA PRO A 333 13.00 15.63 6.42
C PRO A 333 11.59 15.06 6.65
N SER A 334 11.23 14.93 7.94
CA SER A 334 9.86 14.61 8.36
C SER A 334 8.89 15.76 8.06
N THR A 335 7.60 15.44 7.89
CA THR A 335 6.52 16.35 7.47
C THR A 335 6.06 17.38 8.53
N SER A 336 6.88 17.63 9.54
CA SER A 336 6.52 18.39 10.76
C SER A 336 5.95 19.80 10.53
N GLY A 337 6.23 20.44 9.38
CA GLY A 337 5.70 21.76 9.00
C GLY A 337 4.42 21.76 8.17
N MET A 338 3.92 20.61 7.72
CA MET A 338 2.77 20.51 6.80
C MET A 338 1.50 19.98 7.46
N VAL A 339 1.58 19.65 8.75
CA VAL A 339 0.54 18.94 9.50
C VAL A 339 -0.78 19.73 9.58
N SER A 340 -0.78 21.05 9.35
CA SER A 340 -2.00 21.87 9.39
C SER A 340 -2.94 21.68 8.19
N GLY A 341 -2.44 21.14 7.07
CA GLY A 341 -3.26 20.74 5.93
C GLY A 341 -4.21 19.59 6.28
N SER A 342 -5.16 19.32 5.39
CA SER A 342 -6.04 18.14 5.44
C SER A 342 -6.21 17.58 4.04
N GLU A 343 -6.54 16.29 3.97
CA GLU A 343 -6.55 15.51 2.74
C GLU A 343 -7.49 14.31 2.91
N ASP A 344 -8.24 13.94 1.87
CA ASP A 344 -9.18 12.82 1.89
C ASP A 344 -8.58 11.48 1.43
N PHE A 345 -7.35 11.48 0.91
CA PHE A 345 -6.58 10.29 0.49
C PHE A 345 -6.72 9.09 1.44
N SER A 346 -6.66 9.31 2.75
CA SER A 346 -6.68 8.22 3.73
C SER A 346 -8.03 7.48 3.79
N ASP A 347 -9.12 8.08 3.29
CA ASP A 347 -10.43 7.41 3.15
C ASP A 347 -10.38 6.30 2.06
N LEU A 348 -9.39 6.28 1.16
CA LEU A 348 -9.17 5.13 0.26
C LEU A 348 -8.73 3.88 1.05
N ALA A 349 -7.91 4.06 2.08
CA ALA A 349 -7.20 2.96 2.74
C ALA A 349 -7.82 2.56 4.09
N THR A 350 -8.19 3.55 4.91
CA THR A 350 -8.62 3.37 6.31
C THR A 350 -9.85 2.48 6.46
N PRO A 351 -10.93 2.60 5.66
CA PRO A 351 -12.10 1.73 5.78
C PRO A 351 -11.84 0.24 5.53
N HIS A 352 -10.68 -0.09 4.97
CA HIS A 352 -10.29 -1.45 4.61
C HIS A 352 -9.02 -1.94 5.33
N ASP A 353 -8.55 -1.22 6.35
CA ASP A 353 -7.33 -1.53 7.12
C ASP A 353 -6.08 -1.72 6.22
N ILE A 354 -5.95 -0.91 5.17
CA ILE A 354 -4.80 -0.98 4.24
C ILE A 354 -3.73 0.00 4.73
N PRO A 355 -2.46 -0.43 4.90
CA PRO A 355 -1.39 0.49 5.27
C PRO A 355 -1.09 1.47 4.14
N TYR A 356 -0.72 2.70 4.49
CA TYR A 356 -0.46 3.75 3.50
C TYR A 356 0.66 4.69 3.92
N ALA A 357 1.17 5.44 2.93
CA ALA A 357 2.02 6.58 3.15
C ALA A 357 1.71 7.70 2.16
N PHE A 358 1.77 8.93 2.66
CA PHE A 358 1.59 10.17 1.94
C PHE A 358 2.79 11.08 2.17
N TRP A 359 3.43 11.54 1.11
CA TRP A 359 4.62 12.40 1.19
C TRP A 359 4.44 13.68 0.37
N PHE A 360 5.39 14.59 0.50
CA PHE A 360 5.37 15.86 -0.21
C PHE A 360 6.63 16.03 -1.03
N PHE A 361 6.51 16.78 -2.11
CA PHE A 361 7.62 17.10 -3.00
C PHE A 361 7.59 18.58 -3.39
N GLY A 362 8.77 19.15 -3.68
CA GLY A 362 8.88 20.57 -3.94
C GLY A 362 8.58 20.97 -5.39
N GLY A 363 7.84 22.08 -5.53
CA GLY A 363 7.51 22.72 -6.80
C GLY A 363 8.15 24.10 -7.01
N THR A 364 8.86 24.66 -6.03
CA THR A 364 9.42 26.01 -6.13
C THR A 364 10.82 26.00 -6.73
N ASP A 365 11.02 26.81 -7.78
CA ASP A 365 12.31 27.03 -8.44
C ASP A 365 13.46 27.17 -7.43
N GLU A 366 14.56 26.45 -7.68
CA GLU A 366 15.71 26.38 -6.78
C GLU A 366 16.25 27.76 -6.41
N LYS A 367 16.41 28.65 -7.40
CA LYS A 367 16.95 29.99 -7.15
C LYS A 367 15.98 30.83 -6.34
N LYS A 368 14.68 30.80 -6.66
CA LYS A 368 13.65 31.52 -5.88
C LYS A 368 13.61 31.04 -4.44
N TRP A 369 13.71 29.73 -4.21
CA TRP A 369 13.75 29.16 -2.87
C TRP A 369 15.00 29.60 -2.11
N ASP A 370 16.18 29.46 -2.70
CA ASP A 370 17.44 29.82 -2.05
C ASP A 370 17.52 31.32 -1.74
N ASP A 371 17.00 32.17 -2.63
CA ASP A 371 16.84 33.60 -2.38
C ASP A 371 15.87 33.89 -1.23
N ALA A 372 14.75 33.15 -1.12
CA ALA A 372 13.81 33.30 -0.02
C ALA A 372 14.39 32.84 1.33
N VAL A 373 15.13 31.73 1.35
CA VAL A 373 15.86 31.25 2.55
C VAL A 373 16.88 32.29 3.00
N LYS A 374 17.69 32.81 2.07
CA LYS A 374 18.72 33.81 2.37
C LYS A 374 18.14 35.09 2.99
N ASN A 375 16.92 35.47 2.58
CA ASN A 375 16.26 36.69 3.02
C ASN A 375 15.27 36.49 4.17
N ASP A 376 15.12 35.26 4.69
CA ASP A 376 14.12 34.89 5.70
C ASP A 376 12.67 35.22 5.27
N THR A 377 12.35 34.92 4.01
CA THR A 377 11.06 35.21 3.37
C THR A 377 10.38 33.97 2.78
N VAL A 378 10.76 32.77 3.21
CA VAL A 378 10.16 31.50 2.73
C VAL A 378 8.65 31.48 2.92
N ASN A 379 8.15 32.04 4.03
CA ASN A 379 6.72 32.17 4.33
C ASN A 379 5.96 33.15 3.42
N LEU A 380 6.66 33.88 2.55
CA LEU A 380 6.06 34.78 1.55
C LEU A 380 5.99 34.14 0.16
N LEU A 381 6.58 32.96 -0.03
CA LEU A 381 6.42 32.21 -1.27
C LEU A 381 4.94 31.83 -1.46
N PRO A 382 4.42 31.84 -2.70
CA PRO A 382 3.06 31.36 -2.94
C PRO A 382 2.90 29.92 -2.46
N HIS A 383 1.99 29.71 -1.51
CA HIS A 383 1.58 28.40 -1.03
C HIS A 383 0.41 27.87 -1.85
N ASN A 384 0.08 26.58 -1.68
CA ASN A 384 -1.15 26.01 -2.19
C ASN A 384 -2.36 26.89 -1.82
N HIS A 385 -3.36 26.95 -2.70
CA HIS A 385 -4.54 27.83 -2.65
C HIS A 385 -4.26 29.32 -2.89
N SER A 386 -3.01 29.74 -3.09
CA SER A 386 -2.68 31.09 -3.55
C SER A 386 -3.02 31.24 -5.04
N ALA A 387 -3.59 32.39 -5.43
CA ALA A 387 -3.75 32.79 -6.83
C ALA A 387 -2.43 32.88 -7.61
N LYS A 388 -1.29 32.82 -6.93
CA LYS A 388 0.07 32.87 -7.50
C LYS A 388 0.82 31.55 -7.37
N PHE A 389 0.15 30.48 -6.90
CA PHE A 389 0.78 29.17 -6.79
C PHE A 389 1.12 28.62 -8.17
N ALA A 390 2.40 28.42 -8.45
CA ALA A 390 2.89 28.04 -9.76
C ALA A 390 4.13 27.16 -9.62
N PRO A 391 3.96 25.83 -9.41
CA PRO A 391 5.07 24.89 -9.49
C PRO A 391 5.80 25.04 -10.83
N VAL A 392 7.13 25.10 -10.81
CA VAL A 392 7.89 24.99 -12.07
C VAL A 392 7.72 23.59 -12.63
N ILE A 393 7.71 23.42 -13.95
CA ILE A 393 7.47 22.11 -14.57
C ILE A 393 8.62 21.17 -14.27
N GLU A 394 9.83 21.50 -14.70
CA GLU A 394 11.04 20.76 -14.37
C GLU A 394 11.87 21.54 -13.34
N PRO A 395 12.51 20.87 -12.36
CA PRO A 395 12.60 19.42 -12.19
C PRO A 395 11.45 18.78 -11.37
N THR A 396 10.34 19.51 -11.14
CA THR A 396 9.21 19.05 -10.30
C THR A 396 8.53 17.80 -10.84
N LEU A 397 8.23 17.79 -12.14
CA LEU A 397 7.57 16.69 -12.84
C LEU A 397 8.44 15.43 -12.79
N ASN A 398 9.74 15.56 -13.06
CA ASN A 398 10.69 14.47 -12.92
C ASN A 398 10.71 13.94 -11.47
N ALA A 399 10.91 14.81 -10.48
CA ALA A 399 10.98 14.41 -9.07
C ALA A 399 9.71 13.69 -8.59
N GLY A 400 8.53 14.22 -8.92
CA GLY A 400 7.25 13.60 -8.55
C GLY A 400 7.00 12.27 -9.27
N SER A 401 7.36 12.16 -10.54
CA SER A 401 7.19 10.92 -11.32
C SER A 401 8.14 9.82 -10.81
N ASP A 402 9.39 10.17 -10.57
CA ASP A 402 10.41 9.25 -10.06
C ASP A 402 10.07 8.80 -8.63
N ALA A 403 9.57 9.70 -7.76
CA ALA A 403 9.13 9.34 -6.42
C ALA A 403 8.00 8.30 -6.45
N LEU A 404 6.99 8.46 -7.31
CA LEU A 404 5.91 7.46 -7.47
C LEU A 404 6.43 6.12 -7.99
N ALA A 405 7.34 6.13 -8.98
CA ALA A 405 7.94 4.92 -9.52
C ALA A 405 8.82 4.20 -8.48
N LEU A 406 9.65 4.93 -7.74
CA LEU A 406 10.45 4.42 -6.61
C LEU A 406 9.53 3.77 -5.58
N ALA A 407 8.47 4.47 -5.19
CA ALA A 407 7.52 4.01 -4.20
C ALA A 407 6.84 2.70 -4.65
N ALA A 408 6.38 2.63 -5.91
CA ALA A 408 5.80 1.40 -6.44
C ALA A 408 6.79 0.23 -6.46
N LEU A 409 7.99 0.43 -7.01
CA LEU A 409 9.02 -0.62 -7.14
C LEU A 409 9.62 -1.05 -5.80
N THR A 410 9.46 -0.25 -4.74
CA THR A 410 9.83 -0.64 -3.36
C THR A 410 8.97 -1.80 -2.87
N PHE A 411 7.69 -1.82 -3.26
CA PHE A 411 6.74 -2.85 -2.83
C PHE A 411 6.53 -3.93 -3.88
N LEU A 412 6.67 -3.64 -5.17
CA LEU A 412 6.65 -4.65 -6.24
C LEU A 412 7.90 -5.55 -6.23
N LYS A 413 7.78 -6.77 -6.75
CA LYS A 413 8.92 -7.69 -6.85
C LYS A 413 9.78 -7.31 -8.04
N THR A 414 11.04 -6.92 -7.85
CA THR A 414 11.97 -6.61 -8.94
C THR A 414 12.85 -7.81 -9.34
N TYR A 415 13.17 -7.93 -10.62
CA TYR A 415 14.05 -8.99 -11.13
C TYR A 415 15.52 -8.57 -11.09
N SER A 416 16.43 -9.53 -10.89
CA SER A 416 17.87 -9.29 -11.05
C SER A 416 18.25 -9.39 -12.52
N SER A 417 19.10 -8.48 -12.99
CA SER A 417 19.60 -8.31 -14.38
C SER A 417 20.44 -9.47 -14.94
N THR A 418 20.23 -10.69 -14.45
CA THR A 418 20.93 -11.91 -14.90
C THR A 418 19.93 -12.97 -15.33
N ARG A 419 19.11 -12.67 -16.35
CA ARG A 419 18.43 -13.73 -17.11
C ARG A 419 18.44 -13.44 -18.61
N LEU A 420 19.15 -14.31 -19.32
CA LEU A 420 18.93 -14.64 -20.72
C LEU A 420 17.44 -14.96 -20.91
N HIS A 421 16.83 -14.29 -21.90
CA HIS A 421 15.46 -14.53 -22.34
C HIS A 421 15.20 -16.02 -22.60
N LEU A 422 14.39 -16.62 -21.73
CA LEU A 422 13.59 -17.81 -22.05
C LEU A 422 12.17 -17.51 -21.62
N ASP A 423 11.33 -17.21 -22.62
CA ASP A 423 9.91 -17.01 -22.52
C ASP A 423 9.26 -18.22 -21.81
N SER A 424 8.73 -17.99 -20.61
CA SER A 424 8.18 -19.02 -19.71
C SER A 424 6.73 -18.78 -19.33
N SER A 425 6.09 -17.79 -19.97
CA SER A 425 4.77 -17.29 -19.60
C SER A 425 3.61 -18.25 -19.93
N ASN A 426 3.82 -19.25 -20.78
CA ASN A 426 2.79 -20.24 -21.13
C ASN A 426 2.99 -21.65 -20.56
N PHE A 427 4.05 -21.91 -19.77
CA PHE A 427 4.40 -23.28 -19.37
C PHE A 427 3.84 -23.71 -18.00
N HIS A 428 3.57 -22.78 -17.09
CA HIS A 428 3.27 -23.13 -15.69
C HIS A 428 1.79 -23.43 -15.40
N ALA A 429 0.84 -22.74 -16.05
CA ALA A 429 -0.59 -22.95 -15.82
C ALA A 429 -1.11 -24.26 -16.45
N ILE A 430 -0.53 -24.69 -17.58
CA ILE A 430 -0.91 -25.93 -18.27
C ILE A 430 -0.36 -27.17 -17.54
N ILE A 431 0.77 -27.06 -16.83
CA ILE A 431 1.41 -28.19 -16.16
C ILE A 431 0.72 -28.58 -14.86
N TYR A 432 0.13 -27.65 -14.10
CA TYR A 432 -0.48 -27.98 -12.81
C TYR A 432 -1.72 -28.90 -12.94
N GLN A 433 -2.48 -28.81 -14.04
CA GLN A 433 -3.58 -29.73 -14.33
C GLN A 433 -3.17 -30.96 -15.17
N ASN A 434 -2.03 -30.93 -15.88
CA ASN A 434 -1.54 -32.04 -16.72
C ASN A 434 -0.51 -32.97 -16.05
N THR A 435 0.01 -32.63 -14.87
CA THR A 435 0.99 -33.45 -14.12
C THR A 435 0.46 -34.83 -13.75
N ARG A 436 -0.83 -34.97 -13.39
CA ARG A 436 -1.46 -36.27 -13.06
C ARG A 436 -1.41 -37.25 -14.24
N TYR A 437 -1.75 -36.79 -15.44
CA TYR A 437 -1.76 -37.61 -16.66
C TYR A 437 -0.35 -37.91 -17.16
N THR A 438 0.54 -36.91 -17.13
CA THR A 438 1.93 -37.04 -17.58
C THR A 438 2.72 -38.01 -16.70
N HIS A 439 2.57 -37.93 -15.37
CA HIS A 439 3.24 -38.84 -14.44
C HIS A 439 2.73 -40.28 -14.55
N ALA A 440 1.42 -40.50 -14.79
CA ALA A 440 0.86 -41.84 -15.00
C ALA A 440 1.42 -42.51 -16.28
N TYR A 441 1.53 -41.75 -17.37
CA TYR A 441 2.12 -42.22 -18.61
C TYR A 441 3.61 -42.52 -18.46
N LEU A 442 4.36 -41.61 -17.83
CA LEU A 442 5.79 -41.78 -17.58
C LEU A 442 6.10 -42.97 -16.66
N LYS A 443 5.24 -43.28 -15.68
CA LYS A 443 5.36 -44.47 -14.84
C LYS A 443 5.26 -45.76 -15.68
N THR A 444 4.26 -45.83 -16.55
CA THR A 444 4.04 -47.00 -17.44
C THR A 444 5.20 -47.15 -18.42
N PHE A 445 5.60 -46.04 -19.07
CA PHE A 445 6.76 -45.99 -19.95
C PHE A 445 8.05 -46.43 -19.24
N SER A 446 8.27 -45.94 -18.02
CA SER A 446 9.43 -46.27 -17.19
C SER A 446 9.51 -47.76 -16.88
N TYR A 447 8.40 -48.39 -16.52
CA TYR A 447 8.36 -49.84 -16.26
C TYR A 447 8.76 -50.66 -17.49
N HIS A 448 8.25 -50.30 -18.67
CA HIS A 448 8.63 -50.93 -19.93
C HIS A 448 10.10 -50.67 -20.29
N TYR A 449 10.58 -49.45 -20.09
CA TYR A 449 11.96 -49.05 -20.40
C TYR A 449 12.98 -49.74 -19.49
N CYS A 450 12.78 -49.76 -18.17
CA CYS A 450 13.68 -50.44 -17.23
C CYS A 450 13.75 -51.94 -17.52
N ARG A 451 12.61 -52.57 -17.85
CA ARG A 451 12.56 -53.98 -18.27
C ARG A 451 13.29 -54.23 -19.58
N TRP A 452 13.17 -53.32 -20.54
CA TRP A 452 13.87 -53.42 -21.84
C TRP A 452 15.38 -53.22 -21.71
N ALA A 453 15.83 -52.27 -20.87
CA ALA A 453 17.24 -51.94 -20.67
C ALA A 453 17.95 -52.78 -19.59
N GLY A 454 17.24 -53.73 -18.95
CA GLY A 454 17.81 -54.62 -17.94
C GLY A 454 18.16 -53.96 -16.61
N PHE A 455 17.60 -52.79 -16.31
CA PHE A 455 17.83 -52.11 -15.02
C PHE A 455 16.91 -52.70 -13.94
N PRO A 456 17.43 -52.95 -12.71
CA PRO A 456 16.59 -53.35 -11.59
C PRO A 456 15.61 -52.22 -11.28
N PHE A 457 14.31 -52.52 -11.31
CA PHE A 457 13.25 -51.58 -10.94
C PHE A 457 13.11 -51.56 -9.42
N ASP A 458 13.57 -50.48 -8.80
CA ASP A 458 13.26 -50.18 -7.41
C ASP A 458 11.88 -49.52 -7.39
N ASN A 459 10.95 -50.04 -6.57
CA ASN A 459 9.57 -49.58 -6.46
C ASN A 459 9.43 -48.11 -6.03
N GLN A 460 10.51 -47.35 -5.86
CA GLN A 460 10.53 -45.93 -5.47
C GLN A 460 11.29 -44.99 -6.43
N ILE A 461 12.25 -45.50 -7.23
CA ILE A 461 13.08 -44.67 -8.10
C ILE A 461 13.33 -45.41 -9.40
N ALA A 462 13.02 -44.77 -10.53
CA ALA A 462 13.31 -45.32 -11.84
C ALA A 462 14.21 -44.40 -12.68
N PRO A 463 15.27 -44.97 -13.29
CA PRO A 463 16.07 -44.25 -14.27
C PRO A 463 15.32 -44.10 -15.59
N LEU A 464 15.35 -42.89 -16.14
CA LEU A 464 14.82 -42.56 -17.46
C LEU A 464 15.97 -42.19 -18.42
N PRO A 465 15.74 -42.20 -19.75
CA PRO A 465 16.70 -41.70 -20.73
C PRO A 465 17.15 -40.26 -20.45
N PHE A 466 18.27 -39.85 -21.08
CA PHE A 466 18.79 -38.48 -21.05
C PHE A 466 19.17 -37.95 -19.66
N GLY A 467 19.54 -38.84 -18.75
CA GLY A 467 20.02 -38.46 -17.41
C GLY A 467 18.90 -37.98 -16.49
N LEU A 468 17.68 -38.48 -16.66
CA LEU A 468 16.54 -38.17 -15.81
C LEU A 468 16.26 -39.30 -14.80
N LEU A 469 15.70 -38.93 -13.66
CA LEU A 469 15.19 -39.83 -12.63
C LEU A 469 13.73 -39.47 -12.34
N LEU A 470 12.88 -40.48 -12.27
CA LEU A 470 11.52 -40.34 -11.77
C LEU A 470 11.43 -41.05 -10.43
N LYS A 471 11.17 -40.29 -9.37
CA LYS A 471 11.04 -40.77 -7.99
C LYS A 471 9.58 -40.67 -7.56
N TRP A 472 9.07 -41.70 -6.91
CA TRP A 472 7.76 -41.72 -6.25
C TRP A 472 7.99 -42.16 -4.81
N SER A 473 7.52 -41.35 -3.86
CA SER A 473 7.89 -41.49 -2.46
C SER A 473 6.71 -41.19 -1.54
N ASP A 474 6.57 -41.99 -0.49
CA ASP A 474 5.70 -41.76 0.66
C ASP A 474 6.38 -41.02 1.81
N GLY A 475 7.69 -40.81 1.71
CA GLY A 475 8.46 -40.04 2.68
C GLY A 475 8.84 -38.64 2.23
N THR A 476 8.82 -38.34 0.91
CA THR A 476 9.25 -37.02 0.43
C THR A 476 8.09 -36.05 0.56
N ARG A 477 8.24 -35.04 1.41
CA ARG A 477 7.23 -33.98 1.55
C ARG A 477 7.46 -32.86 0.54
N LEU A 478 6.43 -32.09 0.23
CA LEU A 478 6.50 -30.98 -0.71
C LEU A 478 7.59 -29.96 -0.32
N GLU A 479 7.76 -29.76 0.98
CA GLU A 479 8.76 -28.89 1.59
C GLU A 479 10.19 -29.34 1.31
N GLU A 480 10.44 -30.65 1.22
CA GLU A 480 11.76 -31.19 0.84
C GLU A 480 12.05 -30.93 -0.64
N VAL A 481 11.02 -30.94 -1.48
CA VAL A 481 11.14 -30.60 -2.91
C VAL A 481 11.43 -29.11 -3.07
N LEU A 482 10.70 -28.25 -2.35
CA LEU A 482 10.93 -26.81 -2.33
C LEU A 482 12.32 -26.47 -1.79
N ALA A 483 12.76 -27.11 -0.70
CA ALA A 483 14.11 -26.96 -0.17
C ALA A 483 15.18 -27.35 -1.19
N THR A 484 14.98 -28.45 -1.92
CA THR A 484 15.89 -28.88 -2.99
C THR A 484 15.95 -27.86 -4.13
N GLN A 485 14.83 -27.25 -4.50
CA GLN A 485 14.79 -26.18 -5.51
C GLN A 485 15.48 -24.90 -5.03
N VAL A 486 15.34 -24.54 -3.76
CA VAL A 486 16.05 -23.42 -3.13
C VAL A 486 17.56 -23.69 -3.15
N CYS A 487 17.99 -24.89 -2.74
CA CYS A 487 19.39 -25.30 -2.80
C CYS A 487 19.94 -25.24 -4.23
N PHE A 488 19.22 -25.77 -5.22
CA PHE A 488 19.62 -25.71 -6.63
C PHE A 488 19.75 -24.26 -7.12
N THR A 489 18.79 -23.40 -6.77
CA THR A 489 18.81 -21.97 -7.16
C THR A 489 19.95 -21.22 -6.48
N ALA A 490 20.33 -21.64 -5.28
CA ALA A 490 21.51 -21.15 -4.56
C ALA A 490 22.84 -21.73 -5.09
N GLY A 491 22.81 -22.54 -6.14
CA GLY A 491 24.01 -23.14 -6.75
C GLY A 491 24.55 -24.37 -6.02
N LEU A 492 23.80 -24.93 -5.07
CA LEU A 492 24.20 -26.15 -4.35
C LEU A 492 23.99 -27.39 -5.24
N PRO A 493 24.89 -28.38 -5.15
CA PRO A 493 24.88 -29.58 -5.99
C PRO A 493 23.71 -30.49 -5.60
N THR A 494 22.56 -30.24 -6.23
CA THR A 494 21.30 -30.94 -5.97
C THR A 494 20.58 -31.25 -7.29
N PRO A 495 19.77 -32.33 -7.36
CA PRO A 495 19.01 -32.66 -8.56
C PRO A 495 18.13 -31.49 -9.00
N LYS A 496 18.17 -31.14 -10.30
CA LYS A 496 17.24 -30.15 -10.83
C LYS A 496 15.86 -30.79 -10.91
N ILE A 497 14.94 -30.29 -10.09
CA ILE A 497 13.54 -30.72 -10.13
C ILE A 497 12.87 -30.11 -11.36
N ILE A 498 12.40 -30.95 -12.27
CA ILE A 498 11.75 -30.56 -13.53
C ILE A 498 10.25 -30.38 -13.28
N CYS A 499 9.62 -31.35 -12.61
CA CYS A 499 8.23 -31.24 -12.15
C CYS A 499 7.99 -32.13 -10.94
N TYR A 500 7.00 -31.76 -10.12
CA TYR A 500 6.52 -32.56 -9.00
C TYR A 500 5.01 -32.35 -8.82
N GLY A 501 4.34 -33.27 -8.12
CA GLY A 501 2.91 -33.10 -7.83
C GLY A 501 2.34 -34.16 -6.91
N ASP A 502 1.25 -33.79 -6.23
CA ASP A 502 0.55 -34.64 -5.29
C ASP A 502 -0.42 -35.60 -5.99
N HIS A 503 -0.57 -36.81 -5.44
CA HIS A 503 -1.51 -37.83 -5.91
C HIS A 503 -2.51 -38.19 -4.81
N PRO A 504 -3.63 -37.45 -4.67
CA PRO A 504 -4.59 -37.65 -3.57
C PRO A 504 -5.25 -39.04 -3.58
N GLU A 505 -5.24 -39.74 -4.71
CA GLU A 505 -5.85 -41.07 -4.85
C GLU A 505 -4.85 -42.24 -4.71
N THR A 506 -3.57 -41.98 -4.39
CA THR A 506 -2.54 -43.03 -4.28
C THR A 506 -1.92 -43.04 -2.88
N PRO A 507 -2.49 -43.80 -1.92
CA PRO A 507 -2.14 -43.72 -0.51
C PRO A 507 -0.70 -44.17 -0.16
N HIS A 508 0.02 -44.76 -1.12
CA HIS A 508 1.38 -45.28 -0.94
C HIS A 508 2.46 -44.45 -1.66
N ALA A 509 2.09 -43.37 -2.36
CA ALA A 509 3.03 -42.48 -3.06
C ALA A 509 2.38 -41.08 -3.26
N PRO A 510 2.26 -40.27 -2.19
CA PRO A 510 1.64 -38.96 -2.22
C PRO A 510 2.34 -38.00 -3.17
N VAL A 511 3.65 -38.12 -3.43
CA VAL A 511 4.39 -37.20 -4.29
C VAL A 511 5.22 -37.94 -5.35
N SER A 512 5.06 -37.54 -6.60
CA SER A 512 5.92 -37.94 -7.72
C SER A 512 6.82 -36.79 -8.14
N ILE A 513 8.09 -37.05 -8.42
CA ILE A 513 9.09 -36.03 -8.74
C ILE A 513 9.94 -36.48 -9.93
N LEU A 514 9.90 -35.70 -11.01
CA LEU A 514 10.82 -35.83 -12.14
C LEU A 514 12.01 -34.89 -11.93
N MET A 515 13.21 -35.43 -11.96
CA MET A 515 14.43 -34.67 -11.69
C MET A 515 15.60 -35.11 -12.58
N THR A 516 16.65 -34.31 -12.66
CA THR A 516 17.91 -34.73 -13.28
C THR A 516 18.67 -35.69 -12.36
N ARG A 517 19.45 -36.59 -12.93
CA ARG A 517 20.38 -37.44 -12.19
C ARG A 517 21.59 -36.61 -11.78
N LEU A 518 21.95 -36.62 -10.49
CA LEU A 518 23.23 -36.11 -10.03
C LEU A 518 24.23 -37.27 -9.85
N PRO A 519 25.34 -37.31 -10.60
CA PRO A 519 26.47 -38.19 -10.33
C PRO A 519 27.02 -37.99 -8.91
N GLY A 520 27.11 -39.06 -8.11
CA GLY A 520 27.63 -38.99 -6.73
C GLY A 520 29.07 -38.45 -6.60
N LYS A 521 29.83 -38.43 -7.70
CA LYS A 521 31.19 -37.86 -7.78
C LYS A 521 31.18 -36.32 -7.66
N GLU A 522 30.12 -35.66 -8.10
CA GLU A 522 30.00 -34.19 -8.14
C GLU A 522 29.68 -33.60 -6.76
N ILE A 523 28.87 -34.30 -5.94
CA ILE A 523 28.52 -33.86 -4.57
C ILE A 523 29.75 -33.87 -3.66
N GLY A 524 30.55 -34.94 -3.74
CA GLY A 524 31.79 -35.06 -2.96
C GLY A 524 32.80 -33.98 -3.33
N GLN A 525 32.99 -33.72 -4.63
CA GLN A 525 33.92 -32.70 -5.12
C GLN A 525 33.50 -31.28 -4.73
N VAL A 526 32.20 -30.97 -4.80
CA VAL A 526 31.71 -29.64 -4.42
C VAL A 526 31.81 -29.42 -2.92
N TYR A 527 31.41 -30.38 -2.09
CA TYR A 527 31.59 -30.25 -0.63
C TYR A 527 33.07 -30.13 -0.26
N GLU A 528 33.96 -30.93 -0.86
CA GLU A 528 35.41 -30.80 -0.61
C GLU A 528 35.95 -29.44 -1.04
N SER A 529 35.42 -28.86 -2.12
CA SER A 529 35.81 -27.53 -2.63
C SER A 529 35.30 -26.34 -1.81
N LEU A 530 34.31 -26.53 -0.93
CA LEU A 530 33.82 -25.46 -0.05
C LEU A 530 34.87 -25.10 1.01
N SER A 531 35.09 -23.80 1.21
CA SER A 531 35.96 -23.30 2.28
C SER A 531 35.43 -23.72 3.66
N VAL A 532 36.32 -23.74 4.67
CA VAL A 532 35.95 -24.08 6.05
C VAL A 532 34.83 -23.17 6.56
N ASP A 533 34.88 -21.88 6.20
CA ASP A 533 33.86 -20.90 6.57
C ASP A 533 32.53 -21.15 5.86
N ALA A 534 32.53 -21.50 4.57
CA ALA A 534 31.30 -21.82 3.84
C ALA A 534 30.62 -23.09 4.40
N LYS A 535 31.41 -24.09 4.81
CA LYS A 535 30.91 -25.29 5.51
C LYS A 535 30.33 -24.94 6.87
N ALA A 536 31.00 -24.07 7.62
CA ALA A 536 30.55 -23.63 8.93
C ALA A 536 29.24 -22.82 8.85
N THR A 537 29.12 -21.93 7.86
CA THR A 537 27.89 -21.14 7.60
C THR A 537 26.73 -22.04 7.20
N ALA A 538 26.93 -22.96 6.25
CA ALA A 538 25.89 -23.90 5.86
C ALA A 538 25.41 -24.75 7.05
N LEU A 539 26.33 -25.21 7.89
CA LEU A 539 26.00 -25.95 9.11
C LEU A 539 25.27 -25.08 10.14
N ALA A 540 25.64 -23.81 10.28
CA ALA A 540 25.01 -22.87 11.20
C ALA A 540 23.57 -22.55 10.76
N GLU A 541 23.33 -22.28 9.49
CA GLU A 541 21.99 -22.05 8.96
C GLU A 541 21.09 -23.28 9.10
N LEU A 542 21.61 -24.48 8.82
CA LEU A 542 20.86 -25.72 9.00
C LEU A 542 20.48 -25.94 10.47
N LYS A 543 21.39 -25.62 11.40
CA LYS A 543 21.11 -25.66 12.85
C LYS A 543 20.04 -24.64 13.25
N THR A 544 20.07 -23.43 12.68
CA THR A 544 19.06 -22.40 12.93
C THR A 544 17.68 -22.85 12.43
N TYR A 545 17.57 -23.39 11.22
CA TYR A 545 16.30 -23.91 10.71
C TYR A 545 15.75 -25.04 11.60
N LEU A 546 16.60 -25.99 12.02
CA LEU A 546 16.21 -27.07 12.92
C LEU A 546 15.80 -26.58 14.31
N ALA A 547 16.47 -25.54 14.84
CA ALA A 547 16.11 -24.94 16.11
C ALA A 547 14.75 -24.24 16.05
N THR A 548 14.49 -23.49 14.98
CA THR A 548 13.20 -22.81 14.75
C THR A 548 12.05 -23.80 14.64
N ILE A 549 12.22 -24.89 13.88
CA ILE A 549 11.19 -25.93 13.73
C ILE A 549 10.89 -26.61 15.07
N ARG A 550 11.90 -26.80 15.93
CA ARG A 550 11.74 -27.39 17.27
C ARG A 550 11.07 -26.46 18.29
N GLN A 551 11.01 -25.16 18.01
CA GLN A 551 10.34 -24.18 18.86
C GLN A 551 8.86 -23.98 18.49
N TRP A 552 8.38 -24.60 17.42
CA TRP A 552 6.97 -24.55 17.06
C TRP A 552 6.13 -25.25 18.14
N LYS A 553 5.17 -24.51 18.71
CA LYS A 553 4.19 -25.10 19.62
C LYS A 553 3.29 -26.04 18.83
N SER A 554 3.13 -27.26 19.34
CA SER A 554 2.18 -28.23 18.79
C SER A 554 0.77 -27.60 18.80
N PRO A 555 0.04 -27.60 17.67
CA PRO A 555 -1.32 -27.07 17.63
C PRO A 555 -2.33 -27.91 18.43
N TRP A 556 -1.92 -29.05 19.02
CA TRP A 556 -2.74 -29.89 19.89
C TRP A 556 -2.36 -29.80 21.38
N GLY A 557 -1.50 -28.85 21.77
CA GLY A 557 -1.01 -28.69 23.15
C GLY A 557 0.24 -29.52 23.48
N ASP A 558 0.83 -29.27 24.65
CA ASP A 558 2.17 -29.74 25.03
C ASP A 558 2.28 -31.24 25.38
N ALA A 559 1.16 -31.96 25.51
CA ALA A 559 1.15 -33.33 26.03
C ALA A 559 0.98 -34.43 24.96
N ARG A 560 0.51 -34.09 23.76
CA ARG A 560 0.12 -35.09 22.75
C ARG A 560 1.29 -35.44 21.82
N ILE A 561 1.69 -36.71 21.81
CA ILE A 561 2.72 -37.24 20.91
C ILE A 561 2.04 -37.90 19.71
N CYS A 562 1.92 -37.13 18.62
CA CYS A 562 1.27 -37.53 17.37
C CYS A 562 1.93 -36.86 16.16
N SER A 563 1.56 -37.27 14.95
CA SER A 563 1.91 -36.56 13.72
C SER A 563 1.30 -35.15 13.70
N ILE A 564 1.77 -34.30 12.79
CA ILE A 564 1.22 -32.95 12.55
C ILE A 564 -0.22 -32.97 11.97
N THR A 565 -0.85 -34.13 11.88
CA THR A 565 -2.26 -34.30 11.49
C THR A 565 -3.08 -34.94 12.61
N GLY A 566 -2.53 -35.04 13.83
CA GLY A 566 -3.20 -35.65 14.99
C GLY A 566 -3.23 -37.18 14.96
N GLY A 567 -2.54 -37.81 14.00
CA GLY A 567 -2.54 -39.27 13.81
C GLY A 567 -1.31 -39.97 14.39
N PRO A 568 -1.26 -41.31 14.34
CA PRO A 568 -0.11 -42.08 14.76
C PRO A 568 1.19 -41.74 14.01
N ILE A 569 2.35 -41.87 14.66
CA ILE A 569 3.68 -41.65 14.08
C ILE A 569 4.19 -42.95 13.44
N ARG A 570 4.59 -42.92 12.18
CA ARG A 570 5.15 -44.09 11.46
C ARG A 570 6.65 -44.19 11.65
N SER A 571 7.16 -45.38 11.99
CA SER A 571 8.60 -45.64 12.06
C SER A 571 9.18 -45.82 10.65
N ILE A 572 10.21 -45.05 10.33
CA ILE A 572 10.90 -45.13 9.03
C ILE A 572 11.86 -46.34 9.00
N ARG A 573 12.28 -46.86 10.16
CA ARG A 573 13.22 -47.97 10.26
C ARG A 573 12.55 -49.35 10.28
N VAL A 574 11.27 -49.42 10.64
CA VAL A 574 10.52 -50.68 10.70
C VAL A 574 9.28 -50.53 9.82
N PRO A 575 9.27 -51.14 8.62
CA PRO A 575 8.14 -51.03 7.70
C PRO A 575 6.83 -51.42 8.39
N ASN A 576 5.78 -50.62 8.16
CA ASN A 576 4.43 -50.81 8.70
C ASN A 576 4.29 -50.71 10.23
N HIS A 577 5.33 -50.29 10.95
CA HIS A 577 5.25 -50.03 12.37
C HIS A 577 4.74 -48.60 12.63
N ILE A 578 3.67 -48.51 13.42
CA ILE A 578 2.95 -47.28 13.72
C ILE A 578 2.87 -47.12 15.24
N VAL A 579 3.09 -45.91 15.74
CA VAL A 579 3.29 -45.61 17.16
C VAL A 579 2.49 -44.37 17.55
N GLY A 580 1.52 -44.50 18.46
CA GLY A 580 0.63 -43.41 18.91
C GLY A 580 -0.71 -43.35 18.15
N PRO A 581 -1.47 -42.24 18.22
CA PRO A 581 -1.19 -41.05 19.03
C PRO A 581 -1.25 -41.37 20.53
N TYR A 582 -0.35 -40.78 21.32
CA TYR A 582 -0.38 -40.87 22.77
C TYR A 582 -0.77 -39.53 23.37
N GLU A 583 -1.63 -39.56 24.37
CA GLU A 583 -2.15 -38.35 25.01
C GLU A 583 -1.16 -37.78 26.03
N THR A 584 -0.17 -38.59 26.46
CA THR A 584 0.91 -38.17 27.35
C THR A 584 2.26 -38.78 26.97
N SER A 585 3.36 -38.17 27.45
CA SER A 585 4.71 -38.73 27.30
C SER A 585 4.90 -40.07 27.99
N ASP A 586 4.15 -40.31 29.08
CA ASP A 586 4.27 -41.52 29.89
C ASP A 586 3.67 -42.74 29.17
N GLU A 587 2.54 -42.57 28.47
CA GLU A 587 1.95 -43.61 27.61
C GLU A 587 2.91 -44.04 26.49
N PHE A 588 3.58 -43.08 25.86
CA PHE A 588 4.58 -43.36 24.84
C PHE A 588 5.80 -44.09 25.44
N HIS A 589 6.23 -43.71 26.65
CA HIS A 589 7.32 -44.37 27.35
C HIS A 589 6.97 -45.81 27.73
N ASP A 590 5.77 -46.06 28.24
CA ASP A 590 5.29 -47.40 28.58
C ASP A 590 5.18 -48.29 27.34
N TYR A 591 4.75 -47.76 26.19
CA TYR A 591 4.80 -48.49 24.91
C TYR A 591 6.23 -48.92 24.53
N LEU A 592 7.21 -48.04 24.68
CA LEU A 592 8.62 -48.35 24.38
C LEU A 592 9.22 -49.38 25.35
N LEU A 593 8.76 -49.40 26.60
CA LEU A 593 9.24 -50.30 27.65
C LEU A 593 8.45 -51.63 27.71
N ALA A 594 7.24 -51.71 27.14
CA ALA A 594 6.41 -52.90 27.15
C ALA A 594 7.10 -54.17 26.59
N PRO A 595 7.91 -54.10 25.51
CA PRO A 595 8.68 -55.26 25.03
C PRO A 595 9.72 -55.76 26.05
N ALA A 596 10.29 -54.87 26.85
CA ALA A 596 11.28 -55.21 27.89
C ALA A 596 10.62 -55.74 29.19
N ARG A 597 9.35 -55.41 29.43
CA ARG A 597 8.57 -55.95 30.57
C ARG A 597 8.01 -57.36 30.30
N ASN A 598 7.78 -57.71 29.03
CA ASN A 598 7.25 -59.03 28.61
C ASN A 598 8.31 -60.11 28.34
N SER A 599 9.54 -59.92 28.80
CA SER A 599 10.65 -60.87 28.62
C SER A 599 10.58 -62.14 29.51
N SER A 600 9.38 -62.64 29.80
CA SER A 600 9.18 -63.97 30.41
C SER A 600 8.86 -65.07 29.37
N CYS A 601 8.83 -64.76 28.08
CA CYS A 601 8.45 -65.71 27.02
C CYS A 601 9.55 -66.05 25.98
N PHE A 602 10.83 -65.95 26.34
CA PHE A 602 11.90 -66.70 25.65
C PHE A 602 12.29 -67.93 26.48
N LYS A 603 11.38 -68.91 26.55
CA LYS A 603 11.69 -70.32 26.81
C LYS A 603 11.05 -71.14 25.68
N SER A 604 11.88 -71.90 24.96
CA SER A 604 11.59 -72.89 23.90
C SER A 604 10.86 -72.35 22.65
N GLN A 605 11.29 -72.56 21.42
CA GLN A 605 12.24 -73.48 20.77
C GLN A 605 12.82 -72.74 19.56
#